data_AF-A0A4Y1RM23-F1
#
_entry.id   AF-A0A4Y1RM23-F1
#
_cell.length_a   1.000
_cell.length_b   1.000
_cell.length_c   1.000
_cell.angle_alpha   90.00
_cell.angle_beta   90.00
_cell.angle_gamma   90.00
#
_symmetry.space_group_name_H-M   'P 1'
#
loop_
_entity.id
_entity.type
_entity.pdbx_description
1 polymer ?
#
loop_
_entity_poly.entity_id
_entity_poly.type
_entity_poly.pdbx_seq_one_letter_code
_entity_poly.pdbx_strand_id
1 'polypeptide(L)' 'MSQTDEYAVKVQGVEILPDPVVRGKPATFNISASTGQAISSGKVGSYNLKMTIKDDHNQKLSCISFNFKIVFGSLVSAS' A
#
# COMPACT_ATOMS: atom_id res chain seq x y z
N MET A 1 -10.39 -9.28 -26.55
CA MET A 1 -10.82 -8.33 -25.50
C MET A 1 -9.67 -8.18 -24.53
N SER A 2 -9.20 -6.95 -24.33
CA SER A 2 -7.97 -6.63 -23.61
C SER A 2 -8.16 -6.91 -22.13
N GLN A 3 -7.59 -8.02 -21.64
CA GLN A 3 -7.47 -8.23 -20.20
C GLN A 3 -6.35 -7.32 -19.71
N THR A 4 -6.72 -6.10 -19.33
CA THR A 4 -5.88 -5.28 -18.49
C THR A 4 -5.60 -6.12 -17.25
N ASP A 5 -4.35 -6.51 -17.03
CA ASP A 5 -3.92 -7.13 -15.77
C ASP A 5 -4.04 -6.09 -14.66
N GLU A 6 -5.28 -5.81 -14.26
CA GLU A 6 -5.62 -5.07 -13.08
C GLU A 6 -5.01 -5.88 -11.95
N TYR A 7 -3.92 -5.36 -11.38
CA TYR A 7 -3.27 -5.97 -10.22
C TYR A 7 -4.37 -6.21 -9.20
N ALA A 8 -4.46 -7.45 -8.70
CA ALA A 8 -5.58 -7.88 -7.87
C ALA A 8 -5.77 -6.98 -6.65
N VAL A 9 -4.75 -6.23 -6.25
CA VAL A 9 -4.75 -5.34 -5.09
C VAL A 9 -5.05 -3.90 -5.52
N LYS A 10 -6.14 -3.35 -5.00
CA LYS A 10 -6.51 -1.93 -5.08
C LYS A 10 -6.22 -1.26 -3.75
N VAL A 11 -5.49 -0.15 -3.79
CA VAL A 11 -5.33 0.73 -2.61
C VAL A 11 -6.55 1.64 -2.56
N GLN A 12 -7.37 1.49 -1.52
CA GLN A 12 -8.62 2.24 -1.36
C GLN A 12 -8.41 3.56 -0.62
N GLY A 13 -7.43 3.63 0.27
CA GLY A 13 -7.16 4.80 1.07
C GLY A 13 -5.80 4.75 1.74
N VAL A 14 -5.21 5.93 1.89
CA VAL A 14 -4.02 6.17 2.69
C VAL A 14 -4.36 7.29 3.66
N GLU A 15 -4.41 6.97 4.95
CA GLU A 15 -4.54 7.96 6.01
C GLU A 15 -3.14 8.21 6.60
N ILE A 16 -2.82 9.48 6.80
CA ILE A 16 -1.52 9.93 7.30
C ILE A 16 -1.78 10.80 8.52
N LEU A 17 -1.15 10.45 9.65
CA LEU A 17 -1.32 11.17 10.91
C LEU A 17 0.04 11.54 11.51
N PRO A 18 0.23 12.77 12.06
CA PRO A 18 -0.71 13.89 11.98
C PRO A 18 -0.72 14.55 10.59
N ASP A 19 -1.80 15.27 10.29
CA ASP A 19 -1.92 16.16 9.13
C ASP A 19 -1.92 17.62 9.62
N PRO A 20 -0.93 18.48 9.26
CA PRO A 20 0.18 18.21 8.35
C PRO A 20 1.31 17.40 9.02
N VAL A 21 2.02 16.61 8.20
CA VAL A 21 3.20 15.86 8.65
C VAL A 21 4.32 16.83 9.01
N VAL A 22 4.83 16.74 10.24
CA VAL A 22 5.88 17.64 10.74
C VAL A 22 7.24 16.94 10.77
N ARG A 23 8.28 17.66 10.33
CA ARG A 23 9.65 17.15 10.29
C ARG A 23 10.18 16.83 11.69
N GLY A 24 10.90 15.72 11.83
CA GLY A 24 11.51 15.30 13.10
C GLY A 24 10.54 14.68 14.11
N LYS A 25 9.27 14.48 13.72
CA LYS A 25 8.26 13.78 14.52
C LYS A 25 7.84 12.47 13.83
N PRO A 26 7.46 11.43 14.60
CA PRO A 26 6.87 10.23 14.01
C PRO A 26 5.59 10.55 13.25
N ALA A 27 5.38 9.86 12.13
CA ALA A 27 4.14 9.90 11.37
C ALA A 27 3.64 8.46 11.16
N THR A 28 2.34 8.26 11.28
CA THR A 28 1.67 6.98 11.09
C THR A 28 0.98 6.95 9.73
N PHE A 29 1.13 5.83 9.02
CA PHE A 29 0.53 5.59 7.71
C PHE A 29 -0.40 4.39 7.80
N ASN A 30 -1.70 4.62 7.66
CA ASN A 30 -2.70 3.57 7.57
C ASN A 30 -3.06 3.37 6.10
N ILE A 31 -2.70 2.20 5.57
CA ILE A 31 -2.87 1.87 4.15
C ILE A 31 -3.91 0.76 4.04
N SER A 32 -5.05 1.10 3.47
CA SER A 32 -6.15 0.16 3.23
C SER A 32 -6.09 -0.37 1.81
N ALA A 33 -5.92 -1.67 1.66
CA ALA A 33 -5.89 -2.36 0.38
C ALA A 33 -6.94 -3.48 0.34
N SER A 34 -7.64 -3.62 -0.78
CA SER A 34 -8.56 -4.73 -1.02
C SER A 34 -8.29 -5.38 -2.35
N THR A 35 -8.90 -6.54 -2.53
CA THR A 35 -8.94 -7.23 -3.80
C THR A 35 -10.39 -7.54 -4.14
N GLY A 36 -10.80 -7.21 -5.37
CA GLY A 36 -12.16 -7.47 -5.86
C GLY A 36 -12.39 -8.92 -6.28
N GLN A 37 -11.33 -9.73 -6.33
CA GLN A 37 -11.39 -11.13 -6.74
C GLN A 37 -10.67 -11.96 -5.68
N ALA A 38 -11.24 -13.11 -5.32
CA ALA A 38 -10.55 -14.04 -4.44
C ALA A 38 -9.17 -14.34 -5.05
N ILE A 39 -8.11 -14.18 -4.25
CA ILE A 39 -6.75 -14.53 -4.65
C ILE A 39 -6.71 -16.07 -4.70
N SER A 40 -7.24 -16.64 -5.77
CA SER A 40 -7.20 -18.06 -6.04
C SER A 40 -5.77 -18.45 -6.41
N SER A 41 -5.45 -19.73 -6.14
CA SER A 41 -4.13 -20.37 -5.95
C SER A 41 -2.94 -20.02 -6.88
N GLY A 42 -3.07 -19.15 -7.88
CA GLY A 42 -2.01 -18.80 -8.82
C GLY A 42 -1.47 -17.36 -8.75
N LYS A 43 -2.18 -16.39 -8.15
CA LYS A 43 -1.75 -14.97 -8.13
C LYS A 43 -1.00 -14.60 -6.85
N VAL A 44 -0.05 -15.45 -6.44
CA VAL A 44 0.92 -15.18 -5.36
C VAL A 44 2.12 -14.46 -5.98
N GLY A 45 2.55 -13.35 -5.38
CA GLY A 45 3.55 -12.49 -6.00
C GLY A 45 4.30 -11.63 -4.99
N SER A 46 5.46 -11.14 -5.42
CA SER A 46 6.22 -10.11 -4.73
C SER A 46 5.74 -8.75 -5.21
N TYR A 47 5.33 -7.90 -4.28
CA TYR A 47 4.86 -6.55 -4.54
C TYR A 47 5.82 -5.55 -3.92
N ASN A 48 6.09 -4.47 -4.63
CA ASN A 48 6.83 -3.33 -4.11
C ASN A 48 5.84 -2.18 -3.91
N LEU A 49 5.58 -1.81 -2.65
CA LEU A 49 4.87 -0.56 -2.39
C LEU A 49 5.89 0.56 -2.29
N LYS A 50 5.74 1.56 -3.15
CA LYS A 50 6.55 2.78 -3.14
C LYS A 50 5.66 3.96 -2.81
N MET A 51 5.88 4.55 -1.64
CA MET A 51 5.22 5.76 -1.18
C MET A 51 6.17 6.94 -1.28
N THR A 52 5.69 8.04 -1.84
CA THR A 52 6.43 9.31 -1.90
C THR A 52 5.61 10.38 -1.21
N ILE A 53 6.17 10.98 -0.18
CA ILE A 53 5.52 12.04 0.59
C ILE A 53 6.12 13.36 0.13
N LYS A 54 5.25 14.29 -0.24
CA LYS A 54 5.62 15.64 -0.65
C LYS A 54 4.91 16.66 0.22
N ASP A 55 5.53 17.82 0.41
CA ASP A 55 4.83 18.97 0.94
C ASP A 55 3.95 19.65 -0.14
N ASP A 56 3.28 20.71 0.26
CA ASP A 56 2.48 21.61 -0.57
C ASP A 56 3.30 22.29 -1.69
N HIS A 57 4.62 22.39 -1.54
CA HIS A 57 5.56 22.89 -2.54
C HIS A 57 6.10 21.79 -3.47
N ASN A 58 5.49 20.59 -3.44
CA ASN A 58 5.93 19.41 -4.19
C ASN A 58 7.37 18.94 -3.85
N GLN A 59 7.96 19.44 -2.76
CA GLN A 59 9.26 18.99 -2.28
C GLN A 59 9.12 17.61 -1.65
N LYS A 60 9.99 16.69 -2.06
CA LYS A 60 10.00 15.32 -1.55
C LYS A 60 10.52 15.30 -0.11
N LEU A 61 9.63 15.06 0.85
CA LEU A 61 9.96 14.93 2.27
C LEU A 61 10.50 13.54 2.60
N SER A 62 9.89 12.49 2.03
CA SER A 62 10.26 11.11 2.31
C SER A 62 9.92 10.17 1.16
N CYS A 63 10.68 9.08 1.06
CA CYS A 63 10.45 7.96 0.15
C CYS A 63 10.45 6.69 0.98
N ILE A 64 9.32 6.00 1.04
CA ILE A 64 9.22 4.73 1.75
C ILE A 64 8.97 3.67 0.69
N SER A 65 9.85 2.69 0.64
CA SER A 65 9.70 1.55 -0.28
C SER A 65 9.78 0.29 0.54
N PHE A 66 8.75 -0.55 0.48
CA PHE A 66 8.79 -1.85 1.12
C PHE A 66 8.31 -2.94 0.16
N ASN A 67 9.01 -4.06 0.24
CA ASN A 67 8.66 -5.25 -0.51
C ASN A 67 7.82 -6.14 0.40
N PHE A 68 6.67 -6.57 -0.08
CA PHE A 68 5.85 -7.56 0.61
C PHE A 68 5.48 -8.67 -0.36
N LYS A 69 5.39 -9.91 0.15
CA LYS A 69 5.03 -11.07 -0.65
C LYS A 69 3.67 -11.57 -0.19
N ILE A 70 2.72 -11.69 -1.12
CA ILE A 70 1.45 -12.35 -0.84
C ILE A 70 1.67 -13.84 -1.12
N VAL A 71 1.57 -14.66 -0.07
CA VAL A 71 1.63 -16.12 -0.16
C VAL A 71 0.27 -16.71 0.26
N PHE A 72 -0.11 -17.83 -0.35
CA PHE A 72 -1.32 -18.55 0.02
C PHE A 72 -1.06 -19.27 1.35
N GLY A 73 -1.62 -18.78 2.46
CA GLY A 73 -1.38 -19.38 3.77
C GLY A 73 -1.58 -18.52 5.03
N SER A 74 -2.04 -17.27 4.96
CA SER A 74 -2.26 -16.48 6.18
C SER A 74 -3.65 -15.88 6.21
N LEU A 75 -4.56 -16.53 6.94
CA LEU A 75 -5.68 -15.86 7.58
C LEU A 75 -5.06 -14.85 8.56
N VAL A 76 -4.93 -13.60 8.16
CA VAL A 76 -4.71 -12.52 9.14
C VAL A 76 -6.05 -12.33 9.83
N SER A 77 -6.24 -13.03 10.95
CA SER A 77 -7.30 -12.73 11.89
C SER A 77 -6.99 -11.35 12.46
N ALA A 78 -7.76 -10.34 12.04
CA ALA A 78 -7.94 -9.15 12.84
C ALA A 78 -8.83 -9.59 14.02
N SER A 79 -8.22 -9.69 15.21
CA SER A 79 -8.95 -9.73 16.48
C SER A 79 -9.30 -8.31 16.91
#